data_AF-A0A7Y2GHY8-F1
#
_entry.id   AF-A0A7Y2GHY8-F1
#
_cell.length_a   1.000
_cell.length_b   1.000
_cell.length_c   1.000
_cell.angle_alpha   90.00
_cell.angle_beta   90.00
_cell.angle_gamma   90.00
#
_symmetry.space_group_name_H-M   'P 1'
#
loop_
_entity.id
_entity.type
_entity.pdbx_description
1 polymer ?
#
loop_
_entity_poly.entity_id
_entity_poly.type
_entity_poly.pdbx_seq_one_letter_code
_entity_poly.pdbx_strand_id
1 'polypeptide(L)'
;MSISKEIEKDLGANWIPSIYETEVMQLRTRAFDLAVPQKENSVEIVHTLLGIQLKTGSKLIACPDLSTARYLRVFVRIGCPDVAVPYDITRISSIADALESAWHTALLMLDEKMPDASNPSKARVRSALIKSMRTQVINLGPGDLMPKFDTETKQRKDRN
;
A
#
# COMPACT_ATOMS: atom_id res chain seq x y z
N MET A 1 13.65 2.09 -23.42
CA MET A 1 12.89 2.40 -22.19
C MET A 1 13.64 1.80 -21.00
N SER A 2 13.49 2.32 -19.78
CA SER A 2 14.05 1.64 -18.60
C SER A 2 13.23 0.39 -18.29
N ILE A 3 13.84 -0.73 -17.91
CA ILE A 3 13.14 -1.98 -17.51
C ILE A 3 12.05 -1.69 -16.48
N SER A 4 12.30 -0.78 -15.54
CA SER A 4 11.30 -0.37 -14.54
C SER A 4 10.02 0.22 -15.15
N LYS A 5 10.14 0.99 -16.24
CA LYS A 5 8.98 1.58 -16.95
C LYS A 5 8.23 0.53 -17.78
N GLU A 6 8.93 -0.50 -18.25
CA GLU A 6 8.29 -1.62 -18.96
C GLU A 6 7.46 -2.45 -17.99
N ILE A 7 8.01 -2.80 -16.81
CA ILE A 7 7.27 -3.52 -15.76
C ILE A 7 6.04 -2.72 -15.32
N GLU A 8 6.18 -1.41 -15.11
CA GLU A 8 5.06 -0.52 -14.78
C GLU A 8 3.96 -0.56 -15.86
N LYS A 9 4.35 -0.48 -17.14
CA LYS A 9 3.43 -0.56 -18.27
C LYS A 9 2.74 -1.93 -18.36
N ASP A 10 3.51 -3.01 -18.16
CA ASP A 10 3.00 -4.38 -18.26
C ASP A 10 2.03 -4.71 -17.11
N LEU A 11 2.27 -4.18 -15.90
CA LEU A 11 1.35 -4.33 -14.76
C LEU A 11 0.04 -3.56 -14.94
N GLY A 12 0.09 -2.36 -15.55
CA GLY A 12 -1.10 -1.57 -15.88
C GLY A 12 -2.00 -1.35 -14.65
N ALA A 13 -3.24 -1.84 -14.70
CA ALA A 13 -4.19 -1.73 -13.59
C ALA A 13 -3.73 -2.46 -12.31
N ASN A 14 -2.88 -3.48 -12.43
CA ASN A 14 -2.31 -4.20 -11.30
C ASN A 14 -1.05 -3.51 -10.74
N TRP A 15 -0.75 -2.28 -11.15
CA TRP A 15 0.30 -1.46 -10.55
C TRP A 15 -0.15 -0.94 -9.19
N ILE A 16 0.71 -1.01 -8.16
CA ILE A 16 0.34 -0.62 -6.79
C ILE A 16 -0.26 0.79 -6.69
N PRO A 17 0.36 1.84 -7.27
CA PRO A 17 -0.25 3.16 -7.36
C PRO A 17 -1.62 3.18 -8.03
N SER A 18 -1.84 2.39 -9.08
CA SER A 18 -3.13 2.32 -9.77
C SER A 18 -4.20 1.65 -8.91
N ILE A 19 -3.87 0.56 -8.21
CA ILE A 19 -4.77 -0.06 -7.22
C ILE A 19 -5.10 0.93 -6.10
N TYR A 20 -4.08 1.63 -5.59
CA TYR A 20 -4.27 2.64 -4.56
C TYR A 20 -5.21 3.77 -5.00
N GLU A 21 -5.02 4.32 -6.20
CA GLU A 21 -5.89 5.36 -6.75
C GLU A 21 -7.33 4.89 -7.00
N THR A 22 -7.50 3.68 -7.54
CA THR A 22 -8.81 3.21 -8.02
C THR A 22 -9.62 2.45 -6.98
N GLU A 23 -8.96 1.77 -6.03
CA GLU A 23 -9.64 0.96 -5.02
C GLU A 23 -9.60 1.58 -3.61
N VAL A 24 -8.56 2.36 -3.29
CA VAL A 24 -8.42 2.98 -1.95
C VAL A 24 -8.96 4.40 -1.96
N MET A 25 -8.47 5.25 -2.86
CA MET A 25 -8.80 6.68 -2.86
C MET A 25 -10.26 7.00 -3.21
N GLN A 26 -11.01 6.02 -3.74
CA GLN A 26 -12.45 6.13 -3.99
C GLN A 26 -13.30 5.86 -2.74
N LEU A 27 -12.71 5.33 -1.67
CA LEU A 27 -13.39 5.02 -0.42
C LEU A 27 -13.27 6.17 0.57
N ARG A 28 -14.07 6.13 1.63
CA ARG A 28 -13.80 6.97 2.81
C ARG A 28 -12.54 6.45 3.49
N THR A 29 -11.52 7.30 3.55
CA THR A 29 -10.21 6.96 4.11
C THR A 29 -9.84 7.86 5.28
N ARG A 30 -8.85 7.41 6.05
CA ARG A 30 -8.09 8.24 7.00
C ARG A 30 -6.62 8.23 6.61
N ALA A 31 -5.94 9.35 6.82
CA ALA A 31 -4.48 9.37 6.76
C ALA A 31 -3.88 8.53 7.90
N PHE A 32 -2.90 7.69 7.58
CA PHE A 32 -2.15 6.88 8.54
C PHE A 32 -0.66 7.15 8.37
N ASP A 33 -0.04 7.71 9.41
CA ASP A 33 1.40 7.93 9.46
C ASP A 33 2.12 6.62 9.82
N LEU A 34 2.88 6.10 8.87
CA LEU A 34 3.73 4.92 9.06
C LEU A 34 5.07 5.30 9.71
N ALA A 35 5.47 6.56 9.61
CA ALA A 35 6.74 7.11 10.07
C ALA A 35 7.95 6.29 9.60
N VAL A 36 7.91 5.68 8.42
CA VAL A 36 9.00 4.84 7.91
C VAL A 36 9.98 5.62 7.02
N PRO A 37 11.26 5.24 6.97
CA PRO A 37 12.20 5.81 6.02
C PRO A 37 11.73 5.59 4.57
N GLN A 38 11.93 6.61 3.73
CA GLN A 38 11.64 6.58 2.30
C GLN A 38 12.70 5.75 1.53
N LYS A 39 12.72 4.45 1.78
CA LYS A 39 13.51 3.42 1.10
C LYS A 39 12.79 2.09 1.22
N GLU A 40 13.27 1.07 0.50
CA GLU A 40 12.76 -0.28 0.71
C GLU A 40 13.02 -0.72 2.16
N ASN A 41 11.98 -1.22 2.85
CA ASN A 41 12.09 -1.69 4.23
C ASN A 41 11.75 -3.19 4.32
N SER A 42 12.46 -3.90 5.20
CA SER A 42 12.04 -5.23 5.64
C SER A 42 10.93 -5.08 6.69
N VAL A 43 9.86 -5.85 6.52
CA VAL A 43 8.71 -5.82 7.42
C VAL A 43 8.13 -7.20 7.65
N GLU A 44 7.79 -7.45 8.90
CA GLU A 44 7.24 -8.70 9.40
C GLU A 44 5.91 -8.43 10.11
N ILE A 45 4.92 -9.31 9.90
CA ILE A 45 3.69 -9.31 10.69
C ILE A 45 3.95 -10.17 11.93
N VAL A 46 3.86 -9.56 13.11
CA VAL A 46 4.06 -10.22 14.40
C VAL A 46 2.71 -10.44 15.06
N HIS A 47 2.42 -11.69 15.39
CA HIS A 47 1.26 -12.05 16.21
C HIS A 47 1.68 -12.06 17.67
N THR A 48 0.99 -11.27 18.49
CA THR A 48 1.24 -11.15 19.93
C THR A 48 -0.01 -11.52 20.71
N LEU A 49 0.12 -11.71 22.02
CA LEU A 49 -1.03 -11.94 22.91
C LEU A 49 -2.01 -10.74 22.92
N LEU A 50 -1.53 -9.53 22.60
CA LEU A 50 -2.32 -8.29 22.62
C LEU A 50 -2.87 -7.91 21.24
N GLY A 51 -2.67 -8.74 20.22
CA GLY A 51 -3.09 -8.47 18.85
C GLY A 51 -1.95 -8.54 17.84
N ILE A 52 -2.10 -7.82 16.73
CA ILE A 52 -1.21 -7.91 15.57
C ILE A 52 -0.40 -6.63 15.42
N GLN A 53 0.88 -6.77 15.08
CA GLN A 53 1.80 -5.64 14.90
C GLN A 53 2.61 -5.81 13.61
N LEU A 54 3.00 -4.71 12.98
CA LEU A 54 4.03 -4.69 11.94
C LEU A 54 5.36 -4.27 12.53
N LYS A 55 6.38 -5.11 12.36
CA LYS A 55 7.75 -4.84 12.78
C LYS A 55 8.58 -4.40 11.59
N THR A 56 9.17 -3.21 11.66
CA THR A 56 10.09 -2.67 10.65
C THR A 56 11.30 -2.04 11.34
N GLY A 57 12.46 -2.68 11.22
CA GLY A 57 13.65 -2.34 12.01
C GLY A 57 13.35 -2.40 13.52
N SER A 58 13.52 -1.26 14.21
CA SER A 58 13.22 -1.09 15.64
C SER A 58 11.78 -0.61 15.92
N LYS A 59 10.97 -0.33 14.89
CA LYS A 59 9.61 0.17 15.05
C LYS A 59 8.59 -0.96 15.06
N LEU A 60 7.58 -0.80 15.89
CA LEU A 60 6.38 -1.63 15.95
C LEU A 60 5.16 -0.76 15.70
N ILE A 61 4.36 -1.12 14.69
CA ILE A 61 3.13 -0.42 14.34
C ILE A 61 1.97 -1.34 14.72
N ALA A 62 1.16 -0.94 15.69
CA ALA A 62 -0.02 -1.70 16.10
C ALA A 62 -1.07 -1.67 15.00
N CYS A 63 -1.65 -2.84 14.70
CA CYS A 63 -2.70 -3.00 13.70
C CYS A 63 -3.95 -3.59 14.38
N PRO A 64 -5.17 -3.14 13.99
CA PRO A 64 -6.40 -3.65 14.57
C PRO A 64 -6.66 -5.12 14.22
N ASP A 65 -6.22 -5.57 13.05
CA ASP A 65 -6.45 -6.92 12.54
C ASP A 65 -5.39 -7.30 11.48
N LEU A 66 -5.44 -8.56 11.02
CA LEU A 66 -4.50 -9.11 10.05
C LEU A 66 -4.62 -8.46 8.67
N SER A 67 -5.84 -8.15 8.23
CA SER A 67 -6.09 -7.52 6.92
C SER A 67 -5.45 -6.14 6.86
N THR A 68 -5.61 -5.35 7.92
CA THR A 68 -4.96 -4.03 8.06
C THR A 68 -3.45 -4.17 8.11
N ALA A 69 -2.92 -5.16 8.82
CA ALA A 69 -1.48 -5.42 8.83
C ALA A 69 -0.95 -5.77 7.43
N ARG A 70 -1.62 -6.66 6.69
CA ARG A 70 -1.25 -7.02 5.31
C ARG A 70 -1.30 -5.82 4.36
N TYR A 71 -2.37 -5.02 4.47
CA TYR A 71 -2.50 -3.77 3.73
C TYR A 71 -1.32 -2.82 3.97
N LEU A 72 -1.07 -2.45 5.24
CA LEU A 72 0.00 -1.52 5.61
C LEU A 72 1.40 -2.05 5.29
N ARG A 73 1.59 -3.38 5.37
CA ARG A 73 2.87 -4.04 5.07
C ARG A 73 3.41 -3.68 3.70
N VAL A 74 2.55 -3.61 2.67
CA VAL A 74 2.98 -3.28 1.31
C VAL A 74 3.56 -1.87 1.25
N PHE A 75 2.89 -0.90 1.86
CA PHE A 75 3.35 0.49 1.88
C PHE A 75 4.59 0.70 2.75
N VAL A 76 4.70 -0.01 3.87
CA VAL A 76 5.92 -0.04 4.68
C VAL A 76 7.10 -0.58 3.86
N ARG A 77 6.90 -1.67 3.09
CA ARG A 77 7.94 -2.24 2.21
C ARG A 77 8.42 -1.24 1.20
N ILE A 78 7.51 -0.52 0.56
CA ILE A 78 7.81 0.50 -0.45
C ILE A 78 8.53 1.72 0.18
N GLY A 79 8.26 1.98 1.46
CA GLY A 79 8.78 3.12 2.21
C GLY A 79 7.90 4.37 2.09
N CYS A 80 6.58 4.20 1.93
CA CYS A 80 5.66 5.34 1.98
C CYS A 80 5.57 5.86 3.42
N PRO A 81 5.79 7.17 3.67
CA PRO A 81 5.75 7.73 5.02
C PRO A 81 4.33 7.76 5.58
N ASP A 82 3.34 8.05 4.73
CA ASP A 82 1.92 8.10 5.04
C ASP A 82 1.11 7.44 3.93
N VAL A 83 -0.07 6.93 4.29
CA VAL A 83 -1.01 6.31 3.35
C VAL A 83 -2.46 6.50 3.80
N ALA A 84 -3.37 6.45 2.85
CA ALA A 84 -4.80 6.34 3.09
C ALA A 84 -5.12 4.94 3.62
N VAL A 85 -5.96 4.85 4.64
CA VAL A 85 -6.51 3.58 5.14
C VAL A 85 -8.04 3.66 5.06
N PRO A 86 -8.72 2.74 4.34
CA PRO A 86 -10.17 2.73 4.28
C PRO A 86 -10.82 2.56 5.67
N TYR A 87 -11.95 3.23 5.90
CA TYR A 87 -12.77 2.98 7.09
C TYR A 87 -13.56 1.68 6.99
N ASP A 88 -13.93 1.27 5.78
CA ASP A 88 -14.65 0.02 5.56
C ASP A 88 -13.68 -1.17 5.66
N ILE A 89 -13.65 -1.77 6.85
CA ILE A 89 -12.80 -2.92 7.17
C ILE A 89 -13.07 -4.14 6.28
N THR A 90 -14.27 -4.26 5.69
CA THR A 90 -14.63 -5.40 4.84
C THR A 90 -13.93 -5.37 3.49
N ARG A 91 -13.48 -4.17 3.05
CA ARG A 91 -12.75 -3.96 1.80
C ARG A 91 -11.25 -4.12 1.95
N ILE A 92 -10.71 -3.96 3.16
CA ILE A 92 -9.27 -3.98 3.41
C ILE A 92 -8.65 -5.32 3.02
N SER A 93 -9.33 -6.45 3.26
CA SER A 93 -8.81 -7.79 2.93
C SER A 93 -8.59 -7.97 1.43
N SER A 94 -9.60 -7.64 0.60
CA SER A 94 -9.49 -7.77 -0.86
C SER A 94 -8.47 -6.82 -1.46
N ILE A 95 -8.38 -5.60 -0.94
CA ILE A 95 -7.38 -4.62 -1.38
C ILE A 95 -5.98 -5.09 -0.98
N ALA A 96 -5.81 -5.64 0.22
CA ALA A 96 -4.54 -6.19 0.66
C ALA A 96 -4.09 -7.36 -0.23
N ASP A 97 -5.02 -8.25 -0.62
CA ASP A 97 -4.74 -9.33 -1.57
C ASP A 97 -4.25 -8.77 -2.91
N ALA A 98 -4.96 -7.79 -3.49
CA ALA A 98 -4.58 -7.16 -4.76
C ALA A 98 -3.20 -6.49 -4.68
N LEU A 99 -2.92 -5.75 -3.61
CA LEU A 99 -1.62 -5.09 -3.40
C LEU A 99 -0.47 -6.07 -3.19
N GLU A 100 -0.68 -7.16 -2.43
CA GLU A 100 0.33 -8.19 -2.23
C GLU A 100 0.62 -8.97 -3.52
N SER A 101 -0.41 -9.30 -4.29
CA SER A 101 -0.27 -9.90 -5.62
C SER A 101 0.49 -8.98 -6.56
N ALA A 102 0.11 -7.70 -6.66
CA ALA A 102 0.80 -6.70 -7.46
C ALA A 102 2.29 -6.57 -7.10
N TRP A 103 2.59 -6.53 -5.80
CA TRP A 103 3.97 -6.52 -5.31
C TRP A 103 4.74 -7.75 -5.76
N HIS A 104 4.18 -8.95 -5.56
CA HIS A 104 4.86 -10.19 -5.92
C HIS A 104 5.08 -10.31 -7.43
N THR A 105 4.06 -10.01 -8.23
CA THR A 105 4.15 -10.02 -9.69
C THR A 105 5.20 -9.04 -10.19
N ALA A 106 5.28 -7.83 -9.63
CA ALA A 106 6.30 -6.85 -10.00
C ALA A 106 7.73 -7.38 -9.77
N LEU A 107 7.95 -8.10 -8.67
CA LEU A 107 9.25 -8.70 -8.36
C LEU A 107 9.57 -9.89 -9.27
N LEU A 108 8.58 -10.75 -9.55
CA LEU A 108 8.76 -11.86 -10.48
C LEU A 108 9.10 -11.37 -11.89
N MET A 109 8.39 -10.35 -12.40
CA MET A 109 8.69 -9.76 -13.71
C MET A 109 10.07 -9.12 -13.77
N LEU A 110 10.54 -8.53 -12.66
CA LEU A 110 11.92 -8.06 -12.56
C LEU A 110 12.91 -9.21 -12.61
N ASP A 111 12.63 -10.31 -11.91
CA ASP A 111 13.48 -11.50 -11.90
C ASP A 111 13.52 -12.18 -13.26
N GLU A 112 12.40 -12.25 -13.99
CA GLU A 112 12.33 -12.79 -15.35
C GLU A 112 13.10 -11.93 -16.36
N LYS A 113 12.94 -10.61 -16.32
CA LYS A 113 13.67 -9.68 -17.20
C LYS A 113 15.15 -9.56 -16.83
N MET A 114 15.52 -9.88 -15.58
CA MET A 114 16.88 -9.81 -15.05
C MET A 114 17.20 -11.06 -14.19
N PRO A 115 17.47 -12.22 -14.81
CA PRO A 115 17.62 -13.49 -14.10
C PRO A 115 18.86 -13.56 -13.20
N ASP A 116 19.93 -12.84 -13.56
CA ASP A 116 21.16 -12.84 -12.77
C ASP A 116 21.00 -12.00 -11.49
N ALA A 117 20.86 -12.70 -10.36
CA ALA A 117 20.73 -12.10 -9.03
C ALA A 117 21.98 -11.35 -8.57
N SER A 118 23.16 -11.70 -9.08
CA SER A 118 24.43 -11.07 -8.71
C SER A 118 24.67 -9.75 -9.44
N ASN A 119 23.83 -9.43 -10.42
CA ASN A 119 24.00 -8.26 -11.26
C ASN A 119 23.70 -6.96 -10.47
N PRO A 120 24.69 -6.08 -10.23
CA PRO A 120 24.49 -4.83 -9.50
C PRO A 120 23.47 -3.90 -10.16
N SER A 121 23.26 -4.04 -11.48
CA SER A 121 22.22 -3.30 -12.18
C SER A 121 20.80 -3.71 -11.77
N LYS A 122 20.57 -4.98 -11.39
CA LYS A 122 19.27 -5.48 -10.92
C LYS A 122 18.84 -4.80 -9.63
N ALA A 123 19.76 -4.67 -8.66
CA ALA A 123 19.50 -3.95 -7.42
C ALA A 123 19.15 -2.47 -7.67
N ARG A 124 19.82 -1.83 -8.65
CA ARG A 124 19.51 -0.45 -9.06
C ARG A 124 18.14 -0.34 -9.72
N VAL A 125 17.79 -1.26 -10.62
CA VAL A 125 16.48 -1.31 -11.28
C VAL A 125 15.37 -1.58 -10.27
N ARG A 126 15.57 -2.51 -9.32
CA ARG A 126 14.66 -2.75 -8.19
C ARG A 126 14.41 -1.46 -7.39
N SER A 127 15.50 -0.79 -7.01
CA SER A 127 15.43 0.46 -6.24
C SER A 127 14.69 1.54 -7.02
N ALA A 128 14.90 1.63 -8.33
CA ALA A 128 14.20 2.57 -9.21
C ALA A 128 12.71 2.22 -9.36
N LEU A 129 12.35 0.94 -9.48
CA LEU A 129 10.98 0.46 -9.55
C LEU A 129 10.20 0.81 -8.26
N ILE A 130 10.77 0.46 -7.10
CA ILE A 130 10.17 0.76 -5.80
C ILE A 130 10.09 2.27 -5.56
N LYS A 131 11.11 3.02 -5.98
CA LYS A 131 11.07 4.49 -5.93
C LYS A 131 9.94 5.05 -6.81
N SER A 132 9.72 4.50 -8.00
CA SER A 132 8.59 4.89 -8.87
C SER A 132 7.26 4.68 -8.16
N MET A 133 7.01 3.47 -7.63
CA MET A 133 5.79 3.16 -6.86
C MET A 133 5.59 4.17 -5.72
N ARG A 134 6.63 4.36 -4.91
CA ARG A 134 6.61 5.26 -3.76
C ARG A 134 6.28 6.70 -4.14
N THR A 135 6.97 7.23 -5.15
CA THR A 135 6.75 8.61 -5.58
C THR A 135 5.33 8.80 -6.09
N GLN A 136 4.77 7.83 -6.81
CA GLN A 136 3.39 7.91 -7.28
C GLN A 136 2.38 7.85 -6.12
N VAL A 137 2.55 6.92 -5.16
CA VAL A 137 1.69 6.86 -3.97
C VAL A 137 1.76 8.16 -3.14
N ILE A 138 2.97 8.69 -2.91
CA ILE A 138 3.16 9.96 -2.19
C ILE A 138 2.47 11.11 -2.92
N ASN A 139 2.55 11.15 -4.26
CA ASN A 139 1.90 12.20 -5.07
C ASN A 139 0.37 12.12 -5.03
N LEU A 140 -0.19 10.91 -4.93
CA LEU A 140 -1.64 10.71 -4.72
C LEU A 140 -2.07 11.16 -3.32
N GLY A 141 -1.15 11.09 -2.36
CA GLY A 141 -1.36 11.55 -0.98
C GLY A 141 -2.10 10.52 -0.11
N PRO A 142 -2.20 10.80 1.21
CA PRO A 142 -2.81 9.89 2.18
C PRO A 142 -4.34 9.97 2.23
N GLY A 143 -4.99 10.54 1.21
CA GLY A 143 -6.43 10.79 1.17
C GLY A 143 -6.87 12.02 1.98
N ASP A 144 -8.19 12.20 2.09
CA ASP A 144 -8.78 13.32 2.84
C ASP A 144 -8.43 13.24 4.34
N LEU A 145 -8.09 14.38 4.96
CA LEU A 145 -7.85 14.50 6.40
C LEU A 145 -9.11 14.24 7.24
N MET A 146 -10.30 14.41 6.64
CA MET A 146 -11.60 14.25 7.28
C MET A 146 -12.59 13.64 6.27
N PRO A 147 -13.38 12.62 6.64
CA PRO A 147 -14.39 12.08 5.74
C PRO A 147 -15.44 13.15 5.43
N LYS A 148 -15.77 13.35 4.16
CA LYS A 148 -16.91 14.17 3.75
C LYS A 148 -18.19 13.54 4.30
N PHE A 149 -18.78 14.15 5.32
CA PHE A 149 -20.06 13.75 5.89
C PHE A 149 -21.23 14.25 5.02
N ASP A 150 -21.18 14.01 3.71
CA ASP A 150 -22.26 14.36 2.78
C ASP A 150 -23.37 13.28 2.80
N THR A 151 -23.80 12.90 4.00
CA THR A 151 -24.90 11.96 4.16
C THR A 151 -26.06 12.75 4.75
N GLU A 152 -27.05 13.08 3.91
CA GLU A 152 -28.32 13.61 4.40
C GLU A 152 -28.90 12.58 5.39
N THR A 153 -28.88 12.94 6.67
CA THR A 153 -29.55 12.16 7.69
C THR A 153 -31.04 12.20 7.36
N LYS A 154 -31.60 11.08 6.90
CA LYS A 154 -33.05 10.89 6.79
C LYS A 154 -33.67 11.06 8.18
N GLN A 155 -34.04 12.29 8.53
CA GLN A 155 -34.87 12.56 9.70
C GLN A 155 -36.20 11.85 9.46
N ARG A 156 -36.56 10.99 10.41
CA ARG A 156 -37.85 10.30 10.41
C ARG A 156 -38.90 11.41 10.53
N LYS A 157 -39.73 11.61 9.52
CA LYS A 157 -40.89 12.53 9.61
C LYS A 157 -41.74 12.07 10.79
N ASP A 158 -41.85 12.92 11.80
CA ASP A 158 -42.81 12.72 12.88
C ASP A 158 -44.21 12.58 12.27
N ARG A 159 -44.88 11.47 12.63
CA ARG A 159 -46.27 11.23 12.26
C ARG A 159 -47.13 12.05 13.21
N ASN A 160 -47.75 13.12 12.69
CA ASN A 160 -48.96 13.69 13.29
C ASN A 160 -50.11 12.69 13.24
#